data_AF-A0A399YG63-F1
#
_entry.id   AF-A0A399YG63-F1
#
_cell.length_a   1.000
_cell.length_b   1.000
_cell.length_c   1.000
_cell.angle_alpha   90.00
_cell.angle_beta   90.00
_cell.angle_gamma   90.00
#
_symmetry.space_group_name_H-M   'P 1'
#
loop_
_entity.id
_entity.type
_entity.pdbx_description
1 polymer ?
#
loop_
_entity_poly.entity_id
_entity_poly.type
_entity_poly.pdbx_seq_one_letter_code
_entity_poly.pdbx_strand_id
1 'polypeptide(L)'
;MRFKLYNDVVLARDVPDENLFAGDVGTVVERHEIVGHETGYSVEFFDMLGNTVAVATLPASALRIPTHNDRPAVRPERVTA
;
A
#
# COMPACT_ATOMS: atom_id res chain seq x y z
N MET A 1 -7.77 -8.87 -10.28
CA MET A 1 -8.71 -8.53 -9.18
C MET A 1 -8.89 -7.02 -9.18
N ARG A 2 -10.01 -6.48 -8.67
CA ARG A 2 -10.20 -5.03 -8.53
C ARG A 2 -10.26 -4.68 -7.05
N PHE A 3 -9.33 -3.87 -6.57
CA PHE A 3 -9.42 -3.32 -5.22
C PHE A 3 -10.50 -2.24 -5.18
N LYS A 4 -11.25 -2.20 -4.08
CA LYS A 4 -12.31 -1.21 -3.85
C LYS A 4 -11.68 0.03 -3.23
N LEU A 5 -12.15 1.22 -3.60
CA LEU A 5 -11.76 2.45 -2.91
C LEU A 5 -12.11 2.36 -1.42
N TYR A 6 -11.27 2.99 -0.60
CA TYR A 6 -11.38 3.08 0.85
C TYR A 6 -11.40 1.72 1.55
N ASN A 7 -10.76 0.72 0.96
CA ASN A 7 -10.53 -0.58 1.58
C ASN A 7 -9.03 -0.83 1.74
N ASP A 8 -8.69 -1.60 2.76
CA ASP A 8 -7.32 -1.97 3.07
C ASP A 8 -6.76 -2.95 2.04
N VAL A 9 -5.50 -2.73 1.71
CA VAL A 9 -4.66 -3.62 0.90
C VAL A 9 -3.34 -3.84 1.62
N VAL A 10 -2.72 -4.99 1.36
CA VAL A 10 -1.37 -5.28 1.84
C VAL A 10 -0.39 -5.16 0.68
N LEU A 11 0.70 -4.45 0.91
CA LEU A 11 1.79 -4.33 -0.03
C LEU A 11 2.51 -5.68 -0.17
N ALA A 12 2.68 -6.17 -1.39
CA ALA A 12 3.23 -7.50 -1.67
C ALA A 12 4.75 -7.50 -1.92
N ARG A 13 5.37 -6.33 -2.04
CA ARG A 13 6.81 -6.15 -2.32
C ARG A 13 7.31 -4.84 -1.71
N ASP A 14 8.60 -4.75 -1.40
CA ASP A 14 9.19 -3.50 -0.93
C ASP A 14 9.10 -2.39 -2.00
N VAL A 15 8.94 -1.15 -1.54
CA VAL A 15 9.02 0.08 -2.36
C VAL A 15 9.96 1.04 -1.64
N PRO A 16 11.29 0.84 -1.79
CA PRO A 16 12.29 1.55 -0.99
C PRO A 16 12.25 3.07 -1.13
N ASP A 17 11.92 3.57 -2.32
CA ASP A 17 11.84 5.01 -2.62
C ASP A 17 10.77 5.73 -1.78
N GLU A 18 9.75 4.99 -1.32
CA GLU A 18 8.66 5.47 -0.47
C GLU A 18 8.83 5.02 1.00
N ASN A 19 9.95 4.39 1.37
CA ASN A 19 10.19 3.77 2.68
C ASN A 19 9.13 2.71 3.09
N LEU A 20 8.52 2.06 2.09
CA LEU A 20 7.50 1.02 2.30
C LEU A 20 8.09 -0.38 2.11
N PHE A 21 7.57 -1.33 2.88
CA PHE A 21 8.03 -2.71 2.87
C PHE A 21 6.86 -3.67 2.66
N ALA A 22 7.15 -4.84 2.10
CA ALA A 22 6.18 -5.91 1.96
C ALA A 22 5.53 -6.22 3.31
N GLY A 23 4.19 -6.30 3.32
CA GLY A 23 3.39 -6.47 4.52
C GLY A 23 2.78 -5.17 5.07
N ASP A 24 3.24 -4.00 4.61
CA ASP A 24 2.62 -2.73 5.01
C ASP A 24 1.16 -2.67 4.55
N VAL A 25 0.29 -2.18 5.44
CA VAL A 25 -1.14 -2.03 5.19
C VAL A 25 -1.40 -0.59 4.77
N GLY A 26 -2.13 -0.42 3.68
CA GLY A 26 -2.56 0.90 3.20
C GLY A 26 -3.99 0.87 2.70
N THR A 27 -4.56 2.06 2.51
CA THR A 27 -5.93 2.26 2.05
C THR A 27 -5.90 2.69 0.59
N VAL A 28 -6.70 2.04 -0.25
CA VAL A 28 -6.85 2.47 -1.65
C VAL A 28 -7.61 3.79 -1.72
N VAL A 29 -7.01 4.85 -2.25
CA VAL A 29 -7.64 6.19 -2.35
C VAL A 29 -8.01 6.57 -3.78
N GLU A 30 -7.36 5.98 -4.79
CA GLU A 30 -7.65 6.24 -6.20
C GLU A 30 -7.39 5.02 -7.08
N ARG A 31 -8.07 4.94 -8.23
CA ARG A 31 -7.87 3.92 -9.27
C ARG A 31 -7.50 4.57 -10.58
N HIS A 32 -6.43 4.07 -11.19
CA HIS A 32 -5.90 4.52 -12.48
C HIS A 32 -6.13 3.45 -13.54
N GLU A 33 -6.94 3.76 -14.56
CA GLU A 33 -7.20 2.87 -15.69
C GLU A 33 -6.65 3.49 -16.98
N ILE A 34 -5.61 2.87 -17.54
CA ILE A 34 -4.99 3.27 -18.81
C ILE A 34 -5.07 2.08 -19.77
N VAL A 35 -5.63 2.30 -20.97
CA VAL A 35 -5.80 1.25 -21.98
C VAL A 35 -4.44 0.64 -22.34
N GLY A 36 -4.33 -0.69 -22.27
CA GLY A 36 -3.09 -1.42 -22.58
C GLY A 36 -2.10 -1.52 -21.42
N HIS A 37 -2.41 -0.96 -20.25
CA HIS A 37 -1.57 -1.04 -19.06
C HIS A 37 -2.30 -1.77 -17.92
N GLU A 38 -1.53 -2.27 -16.95
CA GLU A 38 -2.07 -2.78 -15.70
C GLU A 38 -2.80 -1.65 -14.94
N THR A 39 -3.92 -1.98 -14.28
CA THR A 39 -4.61 -1.03 -13.41
C THR A 39 -3.67 -0.57 -12.29
N GLY A 40 -3.49 0.73 -12.18
CA GLY A 40 -2.76 1.36 -11.09
C GLY A 40 -3.71 1.76 -9.95
N TYR A 41 -3.15 1.90 -8.76
CA TYR A 41 -3.86 2.36 -7.57
C TYR A 41 -3.00 3.34 -6.81
N SER A 42 -3.57 4.47 -6.41
CA SER A 42 -2.97 5.28 -5.34
C SER A 42 -3.36 4.64 -4.01
N VAL A 43 -2.37 4.30 -3.20
CA VAL A 43 -2.56 3.71 -1.87
C VAL A 43 -1.90 4.61 -0.84
N GLU A 44 -2.66 5.00 0.17
CA GLU A 44 -2.18 5.79 1.30
C GLU A 44 -1.77 4.86 2.44
N PHE A 45 -0.57 5.08 2.98
CA PHE A 45 -0.01 4.34 4.11
C PHE A 45 0.14 5.30 5.28
N PHE A 46 -0.28 4.85 6.47
CA PHE A 46 -0.27 5.66 7.68
C PHE A 46 0.64 5.06 8.74
N ASP A 47 1.18 5.91 9.62
CA ASP A 47 1.79 5.48 10.86
C ASP A 47 0.73 5.12 11.91
N MET A 48 1.18 4.65 13.07
CA MET A 48 0.29 4.26 14.18
C MET A 48 -0.43 5.44 14.85
N LEU A 49 -0.06 6.69 14.52
CA LEU A 49 -0.70 7.91 14.98
C LEU A 49 -1.69 8.47 13.95
N GLY A 50 -1.79 7.85 12.77
CA GLY A 50 -2.65 8.28 11.68
C GLY A 50 -2.02 9.32 10.77
N ASN A 51 -0.73 9.60 10.88
CA ASN A 51 -0.03 10.47 9.94
C ASN A 51 0.26 9.71 8.65
N THR A 52 0.08 10.34 7.51
CA THR A 52 0.46 9.78 6.21
C THR A 52 1.98 9.63 6.14
N VAL A 53 2.44 8.39 5.95
CA VAL A 53 3.85 8.06 5.67
C VAL A 53 4.14 8.22 4.18
N ALA A 54 3.26 7.70 3.33
CA ALA A 54 3.39 7.79 1.88
C ALA A 54 2.04 7.66 1.17
N VAL A 55 1.93 8.25 -0.02
CA VAL A 55 0.87 7.95 -0.99
C VAL A 55 1.55 7.44 -2.26
N ALA A 56 1.54 6.13 -2.46
CA ALA A 56 2.27 5.48 -3.55
C ALA A 56 1.33 5.08 -4.70
N THR A 57 1.74 5.36 -5.94
CA THR A 57 1.07 4.83 -7.14
C THR A 57 1.63 3.45 -7.47
N LEU A 58 0.83 2.42 -7.28
CA LEU A 58 1.25 1.02 -7.34
C LEU A 58 0.46 0.23 -8.40
N PRO A 59 1.09 -0.69 -9.13
CA PRO A 59 0.37 -1.62 -9.97
C PRO A 59 -0.46 -2.59 -9.13
N ALA A 60 -1.57 -3.10 -9.68
CA ALA A 60 -2.41 -4.09 -9.00
C ALA A 60 -1.62 -5.31 -8.49
N SER A 61 -0.61 -5.73 -9.24
CA SER A 61 0.31 -6.84 -8.93
C SER A 61 1.19 -6.61 -7.70
N ALA A 62 1.37 -5.37 -7.25
CA ALA A 62 2.06 -5.04 -6.01
C ALA A 62 1.16 -5.12 -4.78
N LEU A 63 -0.14 -5.41 -4.94
CA LEU A 63 -1.12 -5.36 -3.87
C LEU A 63 -1.83 -6.70 -3.72
N ARG A 64 -2.30 -6.99 -2.50
CA ARG A 64 -3.19 -8.12 -2.22
C ARG A 64 -4.25 -7.74 -1.21
N ILE A 65 -5.32 -8.52 -1.17
CA ILE A 65 -6.35 -8.39 -0.13
C ILE A 65 -5.80 -9.01 1.17
N PRO A 66 -6.02 -8.37 2.33
CA PRO A 66 -5.78 -9.01 3.63
C PRO A 66 -6.59 -10.30 3.79
N THR A 67 -6.07 -11.23 4.58
CA THR A 67 -6.65 -12.54 4.87
C THR A 67 -6.72 -12.75 6.38
N HIS A 68 -7.46 -13.77 6.82
CA HIS A 68 -7.52 -14.13 8.25
C HIS A 68 -6.18 -14.57 8.85
N ASN A 69 -5.16 -14.82 8.02
CA ASN A 69 -3.81 -15.17 8.47
C ASN A 69 -2.90 -13.93 8.64
N ASP A 70 -3.38 -12.74 8.26
CA ASP A 70 -2.62 -11.50 8.39
C ASP A 70 -2.78 -10.90 9.79
N ARG A 71 -1.66 -10.43 10.35
CA ARG A 71 -1.64 -9.73 11.62
C ARG A 71 -0.76 -8.49 11.48
N PRO A 72 -1.30 -7.27 11.73
CA PRO A 72 -0.49 -6.06 11.74
C PRO A 72 0.65 -6.16 12.77
N ALA A 73 1.80 -5.61 12.41
CA ALA A 73 2.99 -5.53 13.27
C ALA A 73 3.59 -4.13 13.19
N VAL A 74 4.11 -3.64 14.32
CA VAL A 74 4.75 -2.32 14.40
C VAL A 74 6.26 -2.47 14.21
N ARG A 75 6.84 -1.60 13.38
CA ARG A 75 8.29 -1.42 13.27
C ARG A 75 8.65 0.06 13.45
N PRO A 76 9.86 0.39 13.95
CA PRO A 76 10.35 1.75 13.93
C PRO A 76 10.56 2.21 12.48
N GLU A 77 10.18 3.45 12.20
CA GLU A 77 10.53 4.10 10.94
C GLU A 77 12.05 4.30 10.88
N ARG A 78 12.67 3.97 9.75
CA ARG A 78 14.08 4.26 9.52
C ARG A 78 14.21 5.69 9.03
N VAL A 79 14.33 6.62 9.97
CA VAL A 79 14.75 7.99 9.64
C VAL A 79 16.24 7.94 9.31
N THR A 80 16.59 8.06 8.03
CA THR A 80 17.96 8.35 7.64
C THR A 80 18.25 9.82 7.95
N ALA A 81 19.18 10.07 8.87
CA ALA A 81 19.67 11.41 9.21
C ALA A 81 20.47 12.04 8.06
#